data_AF-A0AAV8W6T5-F1
#
_entry.id   AF-A0AAV8W6T5-F1
#
_cell.length_a   1.000
_cell.length_b   1.000
_cell.length_c   1.000
_cell.angle_alpha   90.00
_cell.angle_beta   90.00
_cell.angle_gamma   90.00
#
_symmetry.space_group_name_H-M   'P 1'
#
loop_
_entity.id
_entity.type
_entity.pdbx_description
1 polymer ?
#
loop_
_entity_poly.entity_id
_entity_poly.type
_entity_poly.pdbx_seq_one_letter_code
_entity_poly.pdbx_strand_id
1 'polypeptide(L)'
;MKIVELLTVNVSVLLLSLASPDESSLKYEVEFLLQQQWYDPRLRYSNQSHYNYLNAIHHHENIWLPDTYFIMHGDFKDPLIPVHFSLRIYRNGSVSYVMRRHLILSCQGSLNIFPFDDPKCTFSMESISFLVSYEVSSIQYVWKNDEDVLRKSPSLTTLNAYLINNATLPCPPKSSWRGE
;
A
#
# COMPACT_ATOMS: atom_id res chain seq x y z
N MET A 1 5.88 -15.80 -28.76
CA MET A 1 4.74 -15.10 -28.14
C MET A 1 4.79 -15.37 -26.63
N LYS A 2 5.53 -14.55 -25.87
CA LYS A 2 5.52 -14.64 -24.40
C LYS A 2 4.39 -13.74 -23.93
N ILE A 3 3.28 -14.34 -23.56
CA ILE A 3 2.29 -13.65 -22.72
C ILE A 3 2.98 -13.53 -21.36
N VAL A 4 3.54 -12.36 -21.05
CA VAL A 4 3.91 -12.04 -19.68
C VAL A 4 2.57 -11.85 -18.97
N GLU A 5 2.17 -12.83 -18.17
CA GLU A 5 0.92 -12.72 -17.40
C GLU A 5 1.01 -11.54 -16.43
N LEU A 6 0.02 -10.64 -16.51
CA LEU A 6 -0.10 -9.51 -15.62
C LEU A 6 -0.35 -10.01 -14.19
N LEU A 7 0.52 -9.64 -13.24
CA LEU A 7 0.31 -9.98 -11.84
C LEU A 7 -0.61 -8.94 -11.18
N THR A 8 -1.82 -9.34 -10.83
CA THR A 8 -2.72 -8.52 -10.02
C THR A 8 -2.37 -8.62 -8.54
N VAL A 9 -2.14 -7.48 -7.89
CA VAL A 9 -1.89 -7.37 -6.45
C VAL A 9 -3.06 -6.61 -5.82
N ASN A 10 -3.86 -7.31 -5.03
CA ASN A 10 -4.97 -6.72 -4.28
C ASN A 10 -4.45 -6.00 -3.05
N VAL A 11 -4.90 -4.76 -2.83
CA VAL A 11 -4.41 -3.87 -1.78
C VAL A 11 -5.56 -3.45 -0.85
N SER A 12 -5.27 -3.40 0.44
CA SER A 12 -6.13 -2.84 1.48
C SER A 12 -5.29 -2.20 2.58
N VAL A 13 -5.89 -1.28 3.33
CA VAL A 13 -5.22 -0.49 4.36
C VAL A 13 -5.95 -0.64 5.69
N LEU A 14 -5.20 -0.91 6.75
CA LEU A 14 -5.67 -0.77 8.13
C LEU A 14 -5.00 0.44 8.77
N LEU A 15 -5.77 1.49 9.02
CA LEU A 15 -5.32 2.70 9.71
C LEU A 15 -5.06 2.40 11.19
N LEU A 16 -3.85 2.67 11.68
CA LEU A 16 -3.40 2.46 13.05
C LEU A 16 -3.33 3.75 13.87
N SER A 17 -2.93 4.86 13.24
CA SER A 17 -3.02 6.20 13.83
C SER A 17 -3.02 7.25 12.73
N LEU A 18 -3.59 8.41 13.05
CA LEU A 18 -3.52 9.62 12.24
C LEU A 18 -3.52 10.81 13.21
N ALA A 19 -2.48 11.64 13.15
CA ALA A 19 -2.27 12.75 14.06
C ALA A 19 -1.60 13.92 13.34
N SER A 20 -1.93 15.16 13.72
CA SER A 20 -1.18 16.35 13.35
C SER A 20 -0.28 16.78 14.52
N PRO A 21 0.87 17.42 14.26
CA PRO A 21 1.74 17.93 15.32
C PRO A 21 1.12 19.12 16.06
N ASP A 22 0.31 19.91 15.36
CA ASP A 22 -0.44 21.04 15.88
C ASP A 22 -1.68 21.30 15.02
N GLU A 23 -2.63 22.08 15.55
CA GLU A 23 -3.92 22.38 14.90
C GLU A 23 -3.72 23.13 13.58
N SER A 24 -2.72 24.02 13.49
CA SER A 24 -2.44 24.81 12.29
C SER A 24 -1.64 24.04 11.22
N SER A 25 -1.20 22.82 11.53
CA SER A 25 -0.37 22.03 10.63
C SER A 25 -1.19 21.39 9.52
N LEU A 26 -0.72 21.60 8.29
CA LEU A 26 -1.18 20.82 7.14
C LEU A 26 -0.45 19.48 7.01
N LYS A 27 0.45 19.14 7.94
CA LYS A 27 1.19 17.86 7.95
C LYS A 27 0.54 16.88 8.91
N TYR A 28 0.18 15.72 8.41
CA TYR A 28 -0.41 14.64 9.19
C TYR A 28 0.48 13.41 9.19
N GLU A 29 0.84 12.95 10.38
CA GLU A 29 1.51 11.68 10.58
C GLU A 29 0.49 10.55 10.54
N VAL A 30 0.71 9.60 9.63
CA VAL A 30 -0.20 8.47 9.40
C VAL A 30 0.57 7.18 9.57
N GLU A 31 0.05 6.32 10.43
CA GLU A 31 0.53 4.97 10.59
C GLU A 31 -0.53 3.96 10.16
N PHE A 32 -0.14 2.99 9.34
CA PHE A 32 -1.06 2.00 8.83
C PHE A 32 -0.37 0.68 8.50
N LEU A 33 -1.17 -0.39 8.40
CA LEU A 33 -0.77 -1.64 7.79
C LEU A 33 -1.25 -1.66 6.34
N LEU A 34 -0.32 -1.81 5.40
CA LEU A 34 -0.64 -2.14 4.02
C LEU A 34 -0.73 -3.65 3.89
N GLN A 35 -1.90 -4.16 3.53
CA GLN A 35 -2.10 -5.55 3.20
C GLN A 35 -2.14 -5.73 1.68
N GLN A 36 -1.28 -6.63 1.21
CA GLN A 36 -1.15 -7.00 -0.18
C GLN A 36 -1.43 -8.49 -0.36
N GLN A 37 -2.15 -8.83 -1.42
CA GLN A 37 -2.48 -10.20 -1.74
C GLN A 37 -2.32 -10.46 -3.23
N TRP A 38 -1.53 -11.47 -3.58
CA TRP A 38 -1.32 -11.90 -4.96
C TRP A 38 -1.32 -13.42 -5.03
N TYR A 39 -1.23 -13.94 -6.24
CA TYR A 39 -1.13 -15.36 -6.52
C TYR A 39 0.24 -15.66 -7.13
N ASP A 40 0.97 -16.62 -6.54
CA ASP A 40 2.22 -17.13 -7.09
C ASP A 40 2.12 -18.66 -7.27
N PRO A 41 2.02 -19.16 -8.51
CA PRO A 41 1.86 -20.59 -8.76
C PRO A 41 3.07 -21.41 -8.32
N ARG A 42 4.27 -20.80 -8.18
CA ARG A 42 5.50 -21.49 -7.75
C ARG A 42 5.48 -21.84 -6.27
N LEU A 43 4.68 -21.12 -5.49
CA LEU A 43 4.53 -21.32 -4.04
C LEU A 43 3.38 -22.26 -3.68
N ARG A 44 2.79 -22.95 -4.67
CA ARG A 44 1.79 -23.99 -4.42
C ARG A 44 2.42 -25.18 -3.73
N TYR A 45 1.75 -25.68 -2.70
CA TYR A 45 2.21 -26.85 -1.97
C TYR A 45 1.04 -27.75 -1.57
N SER A 46 1.20 -29.05 -1.73
CA SER A 46 0.26 -30.05 -1.24
C SER A 46 0.67 -30.42 0.19
N ASN A 47 0.00 -29.87 1.20
CA ASN A 47 0.23 -30.24 2.59
C ASN A 47 -0.89 -31.09 3.17
N GLN A 48 -0.51 -32.05 4.02
CA GLN A 48 -1.40 -32.82 4.89
C GLN A 48 -1.60 -32.15 6.27
N SER A 49 -0.94 -31.01 6.54
CA SER A 49 -1.05 -30.32 7.83
C SER A 49 -2.48 -29.80 8.08
N HIS A 50 -2.82 -29.54 9.34
CA HIS A 50 -4.10 -28.93 9.72
C HIS A 50 -4.16 -27.41 9.51
N TYR A 51 -3.03 -26.75 9.20
CA TYR A 51 -2.97 -25.30 9.09
C TYR A 51 -3.29 -24.81 7.67
N ASN A 52 -4.02 -23.70 7.58
CA ASN A 52 -4.47 -23.14 6.30
C ASN A 52 -3.36 -22.42 5.51
N TYR A 53 -2.28 -22.03 6.19
CA TYR A 53 -1.16 -21.29 5.60
C TYR A 53 0.17 -21.62 6.29
N LEU A 54 1.28 -21.36 5.58
CA LEU A 54 2.63 -21.32 6.15
C LEU A 54 2.96 -19.88 6.56
N ASN A 55 3.54 -19.70 7.75
CA ASN A 55 4.11 -18.41 8.15
C ASN A 55 5.54 -18.32 7.60
N ALA A 56 5.77 -17.41 6.66
CA ALA A 56 7.03 -17.26 5.94
C ALA A 56 7.75 -15.94 6.27
N ILE A 57 7.37 -15.24 7.34
CA ILE A 57 7.93 -13.92 7.69
C ILE A 57 9.46 -13.92 7.80
N HIS A 58 10.05 -14.99 8.35
CA HIS A 58 11.50 -15.15 8.46
C HIS A 58 12.19 -15.52 7.13
N HIS A 59 11.41 -15.79 6.08
CA HIS A 59 11.89 -16.12 4.73
C HIS A 59 11.52 -15.03 3.72
N HIS A 60 11.18 -13.81 4.16
CA HIS A 60 10.76 -12.71 3.28
C HIS A 60 11.80 -12.36 2.21
N GLU A 61 13.10 -12.56 2.46
CA GLU A 61 14.17 -12.35 1.47
C GLU A 61 14.20 -13.41 0.36
N ASN A 62 13.62 -14.59 0.60
CA ASN A 62 13.59 -15.71 -0.35
C ASN A 62 12.29 -15.75 -1.17
N ILE A 63 11.35 -14.85 -0.87
CA ILE A 63 10.03 -14.79 -1.49
C ILE A 63 9.95 -13.45 -2.21
N TRP A 64 9.51 -13.49 -3.47
CA TRP A 64 9.26 -12.26 -4.20
C TRP A 64 8.14 -11.47 -3.50
N LEU A 65 8.40 -10.19 -3.20
CA LEU A 65 7.43 -9.25 -2.64
C LEU A 65 7.21 -8.11 -3.64
N PRO A 66 6.00 -7.53 -3.73
CA PRO A 66 5.77 -6.35 -4.56
C PRO A 66 6.62 -5.15 -4.11
N ASP A 67 7.39 -4.57 -5.02
CA ASP A 67 8.19 -3.36 -4.77
C ASP A 67 7.29 -2.11 -4.71
N THR A 68 6.58 -1.92 -3.60
CA THR A 68 5.66 -0.78 -3.43
C THR A 68 6.39 0.47 -2.94
N TYR A 69 6.37 1.49 -3.79
CA TYR A 69 6.84 2.84 -3.49
C TYR A 69 5.65 3.76 -3.24
N PHE A 70 5.75 4.66 -2.26
CA PHE A 70 4.71 5.63 -1.98
C PHE A 70 5.10 6.98 -2.58
N ILE A 71 4.25 7.51 -3.46
CA ILE A 71 4.40 8.83 -4.06
C ILE A 71 3.54 9.80 -3.27
N MET A 72 4.18 10.85 -2.76
CA MET A 72 3.57 11.75 -1.81
C MET A 72 3.63 13.20 -2.31
N HIS A 73 2.70 14.01 -1.83
CA HIS A 73 2.95 15.42 -1.53
C HIS A 73 3.49 15.51 -0.08
N GLY A 74 4.63 14.88 0.26
CA GLY A 74 5.09 14.78 1.66
C GLY A 74 6.39 13.99 1.84
N ASP A 75 6.89 13.91 3.08
CA ASP A 75 8.15 13.25 3.45
C ASP A 75 7.89 11.88 4.12
N PHE A 76 8.78 10.91 3.91
CA PHE A 76 8.77 9.69 4.72
C PHE A 76 9.32 9.98 6.12
N LYS A 77 8.67 9.43 7.15
CA LYS A 77 9.24 9.45 8.50
C LYS A 77 10.22 8.28 8.64
N ASP A 78 11.40 8.55 9.19
CA ASP A 78 12.36 7.49 9.48
C ASP A 78 11.78 6.47 10.49
N PRO A 79 12.00 5.16 10.27
CA PRO A 79 12.80 4.57 9.21
C PRO A 79 12.03 4.40 7.87
N LEU A 80 12.73 4.67 6.77
CA LEU A 80 12.21 4.47 5.39
C LEU A 80 11.87 2.99 5.07
N ILE A 81 12.48 2.06 5.80
CA ILE A 81 12.37 0.62 5.56
C ILE A 81 11.04 0.11 6.14
N PRO A 82 10.25 -0.68 5.38
CA PRO A 82 9.02 -1.26 5.90
C PRO A 82 9.29 -2.20 7.07
N VAL A 83 8.40 -2.22 8.06
CA VAL A 83 8.38 -3.30 9.05
C VAL A 83 7.49 -4.42 8.52
N HIS A 84 8.09 -5.58 8.23
CA HIS A 84 7.36 -6.79 7.85
C HIS A 84 6.50 -7.25 9.03
N PHE A 85 5.17 -7.20 8.89
CA PHE A 85 4.24 -7.53 9.96
C PHE A 85 3.74 -8.98 9.88
N SER A 86 3.47 -9.46 8.65
CA SER A 86 3.05 -10.85 8.41
C SER A 86 3.33 -11.25 6.98
N LEU A 87 3.75 -12.49 6.75
CA LEU A 87 3.84 -13.11 5.43
C LEU A 87 3.26 -14.52 5.49
N ARG A 88 2.15 -14.75 4.79
CA ARG A 88 1.39 -16.01 4.80
C ARG A 88 1.28 -16.59 3.40
N ILE A 89 1.62 -17.86 3.25
CA ILE A 89 1.50 -18.59 1.99
C ILE A 89 0.40 -19.65 2.13
N TYR A 90 -0.68 -19.48 1.37
CA TYR A 90 -1.80 -20.41 1.32
C TYR A 90 -1.51 -21.55 0.34
N ARG A 91 -2.14 -22.71 0.56
CA ARG A 91 -1.91 -23.95 -0.21
C ARG A 91 -2.12 -23.79 -1.71
N ASN A 92 -3.11 -22.97 -2.06
CA ASN A 92 -3.44 -22.69 -3.45
C ASN A 92 -2.40 -21.82 -4.16
N GLY A 93 -1.38 -21.30 -3.47
CA GLY A 93 -0.38 -20.37 -4.02
C GLY A 93 -0.74 -18.90 -3.81
N SER A 94 -1.85 -18.59 -3.15
CA SER A 94 -2.11 -17.21 -2.72
C SER A 94 -1.12 -16.81 -1.63
N VAL A 95 -0.61 -15.59 -1.72
CA VAL A 95 0.29 -14.99 -0.73
C VAL A 95 -0.39 -13.77 -0.13
N SER A 96 -0.32 -13.63 1.19
CA SER A 96 -0.75 -12.43 1.91
C SER A 96 0.43 -11.86 2.66
N TYR A 97 0.78 -10.63 2.31
CA TYR A 97 1.86 -9.88 2.92
C TYR A 97 1.29 -8.63 3.57
N VAL A 98 1.72 -8.35 4.80
CA VAL A 98 1.32 -7.17 5.54
C VAL A 98 2.59 -6.46 5.99
N MET A 99 2.69 -5.18 5.66
CA MET A 99 3.77 -4.31 6.14
C MET A 99 3.20 -3.11 6.89
N ARG A 100 3.90 -2.67 7.93
CA ARG A 100 3.61 -1.43 8.64
C ARG A 100 4.38 -0.29 7.98
N ARG A 101 3.69 0.83 7.76
CA ARG A 101 4.25 2.05 7.19
C ARG A 101 3.84 3.25 8.02
N HIS A 102 4.76 4.22 8.11
CA HIS A 102 4.57 5.49 8.77
C HIS A 102 4.94 6.60 7.78
N LEU A 103 3.96 7.42 7.40
CA LEU A 103 4.11 8.46 6.38
C LEU A 103 3.70 9.82 6.95
N ILE A 104 4.31 10.89 6.44
CA ILE A 104 3.87 12.26 6.71
C ILE A 104 3.17 12.77 5.45
N LEU A 105 1.85 12.92 5.53
CA LEU A 105 1.03 13.43 4.44
C LEU A 105 0.92 14.96 4.55
N SER A 106 1.08 15.67 3.43
CA SER A 106 0.60 17.05 3.36
C SER A 106 -0.86 17.05 2.90
N CYS A 107 -1.73 17.58 3.72
CA CYS A 107 -3.17 17.64 3.48
C CYS A 107 -3.58 19.05 3.06
N GLN A 108 -4.67 19.16 2.32
CA GLN A 108 -5.22 20.43 1.87
C GLN A 108 -6.46 20.77 2.69
N GLY A 109 -6.35 21.84 3.48
CA GLY A 109 -7.43 22.42 4.27
C GLY A 109 -7.86 23.79 3.75
N SER A 110 -8.85 24.41 4.41
CA SER A 110 -9.35 25.74 4.06
C SER A 110 -9.05 26.72 5.18
N LEU A 111 -7.96 27.49 5.01
CA LEU A 111 -7.49 28.44 6.03
C LEU A 111 -8.50 29.55 6.36
N ASN A 112 -9.45 29.84 5.45
CA ASN A 112 -10.47 30.87 5.64
C ASN A 112 -11.50 30.50 6.73
N ILE A 113 -11.64 29.22 7.04
CA ILE A 113 -12.61 28.73 8.04
C ILE A 113 -11.92 27.98 9.19
N PHE A 114 -10.59 28.11 9.31
CA PHE A 114 -9.83 27.53 10.40
C PHE A 114 -10.42 27.95 11.77
N PRO A 115 -10.59 27.04 12.75
CA PRO A 115 -10.21 25.61 12.76
C PRO A 115 -11.32 24.63 12.35
N PHE A 116 -12.37 25.11 11.68
CA PHE A 116 -13.53 24.30 11.28
C PHE A 116 -13.43 23.71 9.87
N ASP A 117 -12.22 23.60 9.31
CA ASP A 117 -12.02 22.97 8.01
C ASP A 117 -12.02 21.44 8.08
N ASP A 118 -12.19 20.81 6.92
CA ASP A 118 -12.09 19.36 6.73
C ASP A 118 -10.86 19.05 5.86
N PRO A 119 -9.66 18.86 6.46
CA PRO A 119 -8.43 18.62 5.71
C PRO A 119 -8.51 17.33 4.89
N LYS A 120 -8.16 17.43 3.60
CA LYS A 120 -8.13 16.29 2.67
C LYS A 120 -6.70 15.84 2.46
N CYS A 121 -6.39 14.63 2.90
CA CYS A 121 -5.08 14.01 2.73
C CYS A 121 -5.11 13.03 1.55
N THR A 122 -4.10 13.11 0.68
CA THR A 122 -3.93 12.18 -0.44
C THR A 122 -2.58 11.49 -0.35
N PHE A 123 -2.56 10.21 -0.73
CA PHE A 123 -1.33 9.47 -0.95
C PHE A 123 -1.51 8.54 -2.13
N SER A 124 -0.43 8.32 -2.87
CA SER A 124 -0.40 7.40 -4.00
C SER A 124 0.65 6.33 -3.76
N MET A 125 0.48 5.17 -4.38
CA MET A 125 1.49 4.12 -4.38
C MET A 125 1.70 3.59 -5.79
N GLU A 126 2.94 3.28 -6.10
CA GLU A 126 3.37 2.77 -7.39
C GLU A 126 4.31 1.58 -7.21
N SER A 127 4.50 0.81 -8.28
CA SER A 127 5.49 -0.27 -8.31
C SER A 127 6.81 0.29 -8.83
N ILE A 128 7.94 0.02 -8.14
CA ILE A 128 9.27 0.38 -8.66
C ILE A 128 9.56 -0.40 -9.94
N SER A 129 9.09 -1.64 -10.06
CA SER A 129 9.29 -2.43 -11.28
C SER A 129 8.63 -1.78 -12.51
N PHE A 130 7.59 -0.96 -12.32
CA PHE A 130 7.02 -0.13 -13.39
C PHE A 130 7.93 1.05 -13.76
N LEU A 131 8.67 1.63 -12.80
CA LEU A 131 9.60 2.74 -13.04
C LEU A 131 10.86 2.31 -13.81
N VAL A 132 11.24 1.03 -13.75
CA VAL A 132 12.48 0.48 -14.32
C VAL A 132 12.23 -0.34 -15.60
N SER A 133 11.03 -0.89 -15.80
CA SER A 133 10.70 -1.70 -16.99
C SER A 133 10.02 -0.84 -18.06
N TYR A 134 10.77 -0.53 -19.12
CA TYR A 134 10.35 0.34 -20.22
C TYR A 134 9.30 -0.30 -21.16
N GLU A 135 8.91 -1.57 -20.98
CA GLU A 135 8.15 -2.30 -22.01
C GLU A 135 6.96 -3.13 -21.53
N VAL A 136 6.80 -3.47 -20.24
CA VAL A 136 5.65 -4.32 -19.82
C VAL A 136 5.17 -3.98 -18.41
N SER A 137 3.91 -3.55 -18.32
CA SER A 137 3.13 -3.54 -17.08
C SER A 137 3.01 -4.97 -16.56
N SER A 138 3.97 -5.43 -15.76
CA SER A 138 3.99 -6.80 -15.24
C SER A 138 3.19 -6.93 -13.95
N ILE A 139 2.84 -5.81 -13.31
CA ILE A 139 2.15 -5.74 -12.02
C ILE A 139 1.04 -4.68 -12.12
N GLN A 140 -0.15 -5.01 -11.62
CA GLN A 140 -1.27 -4.08 -11.46
C GLN A 140 -1.75 -4.11 -10.01
N TYR A 141 -1.74 -2.96 -9.34
CA TYR A 141 -2.40 -2.82 -8.04
C TYR A 141 -3.89 -2.60 -8.21
N VAL A 142 -4.68 -3.33 -7.44
CA VAL A 142 -6.14 -3.19 -7.42
C VAL A 142 -6.56 -3.02 -5.97
N TRP A 143 -7.29 -1.94 -5.66
CA TRP A 143 -7.91 -1.81 -4.35
C TRP A 143 -8.93 -2.94 -4.17
N LYS A 144 -8.95 -3.58 -2.99
CA LYS A 144 -10.04 -4.50 -2.66
C LYS A 144 -11.38 -3.77 -2.81
N ASN A 145 -12.44 -4.50 -3.14
CA ASN A 145 -13.77 -3.91 -3.21
C ASN A 145 -14.35 -3.71 -1.79
N ASP A 146 -15.35 -2.83 -1.69
CA ASP A 146 -16.24 -2.66 -0.53
C ASP A 146 -15.61 -2.01 0.73
N GLU A 147 -16.23 -2.21 1.90
CA GLU A 147 -15.83 -1.57 3.17
C GLU A 147 -14.46 -2.04 3.70
N ASP A 148 -13.87 -3.06 3.08
CA ASP A 148 -12.58 -3.61 3.49
C ASP A 148 -11.37 -2.86 2.89
N VAL A 149 -11.58 -1.86 2.01
CA VAL A 149 -10.47 -1.08 1.40
C VAL A 149 -9.67 -0.34 2.48
N LEU A 150 -10.38 0.40 3.34
CA LEU A 150 -9.81 1.17 4.44
C LEU A 150 -10.55 0.80 5.72
N ARG A 151 -9.87 0.07 6.58
CA ARG A 151 -10.36 -0.25 7.91
C ARG A 151 -9.66 0.61 8.95
N LYS A 152 -10.36 0.94 10.03
CA LYS A 152 -9.76 1.59 11.20
C LYS A 152 -9.44 0.55 12.25
N SER A 153 -8.28 0.68 12.89
CA SER A 153 -7.97 -0.12 14.08
C SER A 153 -9.03 0.17 15.16
N PRO A 154 -9.48 -0.85 15.92
CA PRO A 154 -10.40 -0.66 17.03
C PRO A 154 -9.90 0.36 18.08
N SER A 155 -8.58 0.58 18.13
CA SER A 155 -7.97 1.58 19.02
C SER A 155 -8.18 3.03 18.57
N LEU A 156 -8.56 3.31 17.31
CA LEU A 156 -8.97 4.65 16.87
C LEU A 156 -10.47 4.85 17.13
N THR A 157 -10.83 5.16 18.38
CA THR A 157 -12.23 5.40 18.74
C THR A 157 -12.67 6.86 18.56
N THR A 158 -11.73 7.80 18.52
CA THR A 158 -12.02 9.24 18.59
C THR A 158 -11.79 10.00 17.28
N LEU A 159 -11.25 9.34 16.25
CA LEU A 159 -10.83 10.01 15.02
C LEU A 159 -11.89 9.88 13.91
N ASN A 160 -12.39 11.02 13.45
CA ASN A 160 -13.34 11.16 12.34
C ASN A 160 -12.66 11.10 10.97
N ALA A 161 -11.82 10.09 10.75
CA ALA A 161 -11.20 9.83 9.46
C ALA A 161 -12.01 8.78 8.67
N TYR A 162 -12.18 9.01 7.37
CA TYR A 162 -12.85 8.09 6.45
C TYR A 162 -12.28 8.22 5.03
N LEU A 163 -12.44 7.15 4.23
CA LEU A 163 -12.03 7.15 2.84
C LEU A 163 -13.04 7.95 2.02
N ILE A 164 -12.60 9.01 1.36
CA ILE A 164 -13.45 9.81 0.46
C ILE A 164 -13.55 9.14 -0.92
N ASN A 165 -12.41 8.73 -1.48
CA ASN A 165 -12.33 8.13 -2.80
C ASN A 165 -11.09 7.22 -2.89
N ASN A 166 -11.17 6.17 -3.71
CA ASN A 166 -10.02 5.40 -4.17
C ASN A 166 -10.05 5.30 -5.69
N ALA A 167 -8.88 5.21 -6.30
CA ALA A 167 -8.75 4.96 -7.72
C ALA A 167 -7.46 4.20 -7.99
N THR A 168 -7.51 3.31 -8.98
CA THR A 168 -6.33 2.77 -9.64
C THR A 168 -6.22 3.47 -10.99
N LEU A 169 -5.12 4.20 -11.19
CA LEU A 169 -4.86 4.90 -12.44
C LEU A 169 -3.76 4.19 -13.23
N PRO A 170 -3.83 4.17 -14.58
CA PRO A 170 -2.68 3.79 -15.37
C PRO A 170 -1.60 4.86 -15.19
N CYS A 171 -0.39 4.44 -14.85
CA CYS A 171 0.75 5.35 -14.84
C CYS A 171 1.03 5.83 -16.27
N PRO A 172 1.19 7.14 -16.51
CA PRO A 172 1.48 7.64 -17.85
C PRO A 172 2.84 7.08 -18.32
N PRO A 173 2.99 6.72 -19.61
CA PRO A 173 4.30 6.40 -20.14
C PRO A 173 5.18 7.63 -19.99
N LYS A 174 6.32 7.50 -19.29
CA LYS A 174 7.26 8.62 -19.15
C LYS A 174 7.67 9.09 -20.54
N SER A 175 7.42 10.36 -20.88
CA SER A 175 8.17 11.02 -21.93
C SER A 175 9.64 10.97 -21.52
N SER A 176 10.49 10.50 -22.42
CA SER A 176 11.92 10.45 -22.22
C SER A 176 12.44 11.87 -21.97
N TRP A 177 13.07 12.11 -20.82
CA TRP A 177 13.81 13.35 -20.55
C TRP A 177 15.10 13.48 -21.39
N ARG A 178 15.39 12.51 -22.28
CA ARG A 178 16.34 12.73 -23.35
C ARG A 178 15.60 13.46 -24.46
N GLY A 179 15.74 14.79 -24.46
CA GLY A 179 15.43 15.59 -25.63
C GLY A 179 16.22 15.06 -26.83
N GLU A 180 15.55 15.01 -27.98
CA GLU A 180 16.22 15.08 -29.28
C GLU A 180 16.95 16.41 -29.43
#